data_AF-A0A4R3JI61-F1
#
_entry.id   AF-A0A4R3JI61-F1
#
_cell.length_a   1.000
_cell.length_b   1.000
_cell.length_c   1.000
_cell.angle_alpha   90.00
_cell.angle_beta   90.00
_cell.angle_gamma   90.00
#
_symmetry.space_group_name_H-M   'P 1'
#
loop_
_entity.id
_entity.type
_entity.pdbx_description
1 polymer ?
#
loop_
_entity_poly.entity_id
_entity_poly.type
_entity_poly.pdbx_seq_one_letter_code
_entity_poly.pdbx_strand_id
1 'polypeptide(L)'
;MSWGRGLKYGWLAADGLAELYETGNVTLKLDVTFGLKSKAGHMLILQLQNEKPIMAPTQTAVAPSVVLPFGKKRHLEIGGAMSLNDRESYSFKFGLWQDF
;
A
#
# COMPACT_ATOMS: atom_id res chain seq x y z
N MET A 1 2.23 0.04 14.18
CA MET A 1 3.36 0.99 14.25
C MET A 1 3.51 1.66 12.90
N SER A 2 3.81 2.95 12.83
CA SER A 2 3.92 3.68 11.55
C SER A 2 5.09 4.64 11.60
N TRP A 3 5.81 4.76 10.49
CA TRP A 3 6.87 5.74 10.26
C TRP A 3 6.73 6.33 8.86
N GLY A 4 6.98 7.63 8.72
CA GLY A 4 6.94 8.29 7.42
C GLY A 4 7.91 9.47 7.33
N ARG A 5 8.39 9.74 6.12
CA ARG A 5 9.28 10.87 5.81
C ARG A 5 8.93 11.48 4.46
N GLY A 6 8.67 12.79 4.48
CA GLY A 6 8.54 13.59 3.27
C GLY A 6 9.87 13.78 2.55
N LEU A 7 9.84 13.73 1.22
CA LEU A 7 10.94 14.00 0.30
C LEU A 7 10.57 15.20 -0.57
N LYS A 8 11.56 15.81 -1.25
CA LYS A 8 11.36 16.99 -2.11
C LYS A 8 10.25 16.81 -3.15
N TYR A 9 10.07 15.60 -3.67
CA TYR A 9 9.10 15.27 -4.72
C TYR A 9 8.25 14.05 -4.37
N GLY A 10 8.09 13.72 -3.09
CA GLY A 10 7.48 12.45 -2.70
C GLY A 10 7.50 12.18 -1.22
N TRP A 11 7.36 10.90 -0.85
CA TRP A 11 7.45 10.42 0.51
C TRP A 11 7.88 8.95 0.56
N LEU A 12 8.39 8.56 1.72
CA LEU A 12 8.58 7.17 2.11
C LEU A 12 7.76 6.91 3.36
N ALA A 13 7.16 5.74 3.47
CA ALA A 13 6.49 5.28 4.68
C ALA A 13 6.73 3.80 4.91
N ALA A 14 6.68 3.39 6.16
CA ALA A 14 6.73 2.01 6.60
C ALA A 14 5.70 1.81 7.72
N ASP A 15 4.78 0.88 7.49
CA ASP A 15 3.64 0.62 8.34
C ASP A 15 3.65 -0.85 8.75
N GLY A 16 3.75 -1.10 10.06
CA GLY A 16 3.70 -2.43 10.65
C GLY A 16 2.39 -2.65 11.39
N LEU A 17 1.72 -3.76 11.16
CA LEU A 17 0.48 -4.15 11.84
C LEU A 17 0.59 -5.58 12.38
N ALA A 18 -0.03 -5.83 13.52
CA ALA A 18 -0.26 -7.19 14.02
C ALA A 18 -1.77 -7.40 14.11
N GLU A 19 -2.27 -8.42 13.43
CA GLU A 19 -3.65 -8.86 13.49
C GLU A 19 -3.74 -10.06 14.44
N LEU A 20 -4.54 -9.94 15.49
CA LEU A 20 -4.78 -10.97 16.48
C LEU A 20 -6.18 -11.54 16.25
N TYR A 21 -6.28 -12.85 16.08
CA TYR A 21 -7.55 -13.54 15.87
C TYR A 21 -7.97 -14.29 17.14
N GLU A 22 -9.28 -14.40 17.39
CA GLU A 22 -9.83 -15.15 18.54
C GLU A 22 -9.41 -16.62 18.55
N THR A 23 -9.12 -17.19 17.38
CA THR A 23 -8.60 -18.55 17.21
C THR A 23 -7.17 -18.74 17.74
N GLY A 24 -6.53 -17.66 18.24
CA GLY A 24 -5.14 -17.65 18.69
C GLY A 24 -4.12 -17.46 17.57
N ASN A 25 -4.57 -17.35 16.32
CA ASN A 25 -3.70 -17.02 15.20
C ASN A 25 -3.26 -15.55 15.27
N VAL A 26 -2.04 -15.30 14.80
CA VAL A 26 -1.49 -13.95 14.65
C VAL A 26 -0.92 -13.80 13.26
N THR A 27 -1.19 -12.64 12.65
CA THR A 27 -0.60 -12.26 11.37
C THR A 27 0.15 -10.94 11.54
N LEU A 28 1.43 -10.93 11.16
CA LEU A 28 2.23 -9.72 11.11
C LEU A 28 2.24 -9.18 9.68
N LYS A 29 1.99 -7.89 9.53
CA LYS A 29 2.02 -7.18 8.26
C LYS A 29 3.05 -6.07 8.31
N LEU A 30 3.77 -5.88 7.21
CA LEU A 30 4.70 -4.79 7.01
C LEU A 30 4.57 -4.27 5.58
N ASP A 31 4.13 -3.02 5.47
CA ASP A 31 3.96 -2.33 4.20
C ASP A 31 4.99 -1.21 4.10
N VAL A 32 5.79 -1.22 3.03
CA VAL A 32 6.71 -0.13 2.71
C VAL A 32 6.18 0.60 1.49
N THR A 33 5.96 1.90 1.61
CA THR A 33 5.38 2.74 0.57
C THR A 33 6.41 3.74 0.08
N PHE A 34 6.61 3.79 -1.23
CA PHE A 34 7.31 4.86 -1.91
C PHE A 34 6.32 5.64 -2.78
N GLY A 35 6.20 6.94 -2.50
CA GLY A 35 5.32 7.82 -3.23
C GLY A 35 6.08 8.95 -3.92
N LEU A 36 5.69 9.26 -5.14
CA LEU A 36 6.11 10.45 -5.87
C LEU A 36 4.91 11.36 -6.09
N LYS A 37 5.13 12.67 -6.01
CA LYS A 37 4.08 13.69 -6.22
C LYS A 37 4.55 14.71 -7.24
N SER A 38 3.75 14.92 -8.28
CA SER A 38 3.97 15.96 -9.28
C SER A 38 3.40 17.30 -8.81
N LYS A 39 3.87 18.40 -9.42
CA LYS A 39 3.31 19.75 -9.18
C LYS A 39 1.83 19.86 -9.58
N ALA A 40 1.39 19.03 -10.53
CA ALA A 40 0.00 18.97 -11.00
C ALA A 40 -0.89 18.08 -10.11
N GLY A 41 -0.42 17.66 -8.93
CA GLY A 41 -1.22 16.89 -7.97
C GLY A 41 -1.37 15.40 -8.28
N HIS A 42 -0.70 14.90 -9.32
CA HIS A 42 -0.68 13.47 -9.63
C HIS A 42 0.31 12.76 -8.71
N MET A 43 -0.02 11.54 -8.27
CA MET A 43 0.88 10.75 -7.46
C MET A 43 1.10 9.37 -8.08
N LEU A 44 2.34 8.89 -7.99
CA LEU A 44 2.69 7.51 -8.30
C LEU A 44 3.09 6.85 -6.99
N ILE A 45 2.53 5.68 -6.71
CA ILE A 45 2.78 4.96 -5.47
C ILE A 45 3.24 3.57 -5.85
N LEU A 46 4.29 3.11 -5.17
CA LEU A 46 4.73 1.73 -5.18
C LEU A 46 4.74 1.24 -3.74
N GLN A 47 3.98 0.18 -3.47
CA GLN A 47 3.98 -0.46 -2.16
C GLN A 47 4.61 -1.85 -2.27
N LEU A 48 5.47 -2.17 -1.31
CA LEU A 48 5.91 -3.54 -1.05
C LEU A 48 5.20 -4.01 0.21
N GLN A 49 4.36 -5.02 0.07
CA GLN A 49 3.52 -5.55 1.13
C GLN A 49 4.06 -6.90 1.56
N ASN A 50 4.24 -7.09 2.87
CA ASN A 50 4.62 -8.38 3.44
C ASN A 50 3.60 -8.78 4.50
N GLU A 51 3.14 -10.02 4.41
CA GLU A 51 2.20 -10.61 5.34
C GLU A 51 2.73 -11.97 5.81
N LYS A 52 2.87 -12.13 7.12
CA LYS A 52 3.36 -13.34 7.76
C LYS A 52 2.37 -13.83 8.81
N PRO A 53 1.45 -14.72 8.43
CA PRO A 53 0.69 -15.50 9.41
C PRO A 53 1.63 -16.48 10.12
N ILE A 54 1.48 -16.65 11.44
CA ILE A 54 2.32 -17.58 12.22
C ILE A 54 2.29 -19.00 11.64
N MET A 55 1.12 -19.44 11.18
CA MET A 55 0.87 -20.81 10.73
C MET A 55 0.97 -21.02 9.22
N ALA A 56 1.38 -20.00 8.45
CA ALA A 56 1.45 -20.06 6.98
C ALA A 56 2.76 -19.47 6.43
N PRO A 57 3.11 -19.75 5.15
CA PRO A 57 4.23 -19.10 4.49
C PRO A 57 4.08 -17.57 4.45
N THR A 58 5.21 -16.86 4.38
CA THR A 58 5.19 -15.40 4.16
C THR A 58 4.69 -15.10 2.76
N GLN A 59 3.73 -14.19 2.67
CA GLN A 59 3.27 -13.64 1.40
C GLN A 59 3.89 -12.27 1.20
N THR A 60 4.40 -12.03 -0.01
CA THR A 60 5.00 -10.76 -0.39
C THR A 60 4.36 -10.32 -1.69
N ALA A 61 3.91 -9.08 -1.76
CA ALA A 61 3.29 -8.51 -2.94
C ALA A 61 3.88 -7.14 -3.28
N VAL A 62 3.87 -6.81 -4.57
CA VAL A 62 4.18 -5.47 -5.06
C VAL A 62 2.91 -4.86 -5.60
N ALA A 63 2.58 -3.66 -5.13
CA ALA A 63 1.35 -2.97 -5.48
C ALA A 63 1.64 -1.57 -6.05
N PRO A 64 1.75 -1.43 -7.38
CA PRO A 64 1.81 -0.12 -8.02
C PRO A 64 0.42 0.51 -8.12
N SER A 65 0.32 1.82 -7.88
CA SER A 65 -0.88 2.61 -8.15
C SER A 65 -0.56 4.02 -8.63
N VAL A 66 -1.53 4.61 -9.33
CA VAL A 66 -1.55 6.01 -9.73
C VAL A 66 -2.72 6.70 -9.06
N VAL A 67 -2.49 7.91 -8.57
CA VAL A 67 -3.52 8.76 -7.98
C VAL A 67 -3.66 10.01 -8.82
N LEU A 68 -4.87 10.25 -9.31
CA LEU A 68 -5.21 11.33 -10.21
C LEU A 68 -6.13 12.33 -9.51
N PRO A 69 -5.89 13.64 -9.64
CA PRO A 69 -6.81 14.65 -9.11
C PRO A 69 -8.18 14.54 -9.79
N PHE A 70 -9.24 14.53 -8.99
CA PHE A 70 -10.63 14.47 -9.45
C PHE A 70 -11.45 15.58 -8.81
N GLY A 71 -11.62 16.70 -9.52
CA GLY A 71 -12.22 17.91 -8.96
C GLY A 71 -11.26 18.66 -8.02
N LYS A 72 -11.81 19.43 -7.07
CA LYS A 72 -11.00 20.36 -6.25
C LYS A 72 -10.43 19.79 -4.95
N LYS A 73 -11.02 18.71 -4.43
CA LYS A 73 -10.72 18.14 -3.10
C LYS A 73 -10.72 16.61 -3.09
N ARG A 74 -10.67 15.97 -4.25
CA ARG A 74 -10.69 14.51 -4.34
C ARG A 74 -9.61 14.02 -5.26
N HIS A 75 -9.22 12.78 -5.04
CA HIS A 75 -8.33 12.06 -5.93
C HIS A 75 -8.85 10.63 -6.14
N LEU A 76 -8.66 10.12 -7.35
CA LEU A 76 -8.98 8.74 -7.70
C LEU A 76 -7.67 7.94 -7.75
N GLU A 77 -7.62 6.86 -6.98
CA GLU A 77 -6.52 5.90 -7.01
C GLU A 77 -6.93 4.70 -7.86
N ILE A 78 -6.05 4.31 -8.78
CA ILE A 78 -6.18 3.11 -9.59
C ILE A 78 -4.85 2.37 -9.50
N GLY A 79 -4.91 1.08 -9.19
CA GLY A 79 -3.71 0.26 -9.12
C GLY A 79 -4.01 -1.22 -9.13
N GLY A 80 -2.99 -1.99 -8.80
CA GLY A 80 -3.13 -3.42 -8.59
C GLY A 80 -2.06 -3.92 -7.66
N ALA A 81 -2.12 -5.21 -7.35
CA ALA A 81 -1.12 -5.94 -6.59
C ALA A 81 -0.80 -7.24 -7.29
N MET A 82 0.47 -7.64 -7.25
CA MET A 82 0.95 -8.92 -7.74
C MET A 82 1.71 -9.61 -6.60
N SER A 83 1.33 -10.85 -6.28
CA SER A 83 2.08 -11.68 -5.36
C SER A 83 3.39 -12.12 -6.00
N LEU A 84 4.50 -12.03 -5.26
CA LEU A 84 5.82 -12.48 -5.69
C LEU A 84 6.05 -13.97 -5.38
N ASN A 85 5.42 -14.46 -4.31
CA ASN A 85 5.63 -15.82 -3.80
C ASN A 85 4.56 -16.80 -4.29
N ASP A 86 3.48 -16.29 -4.87
CA ASP A 86 2.40 -17.08 -5.46
C ASP A 86 2.21 -16.63 -6.92
N ARG A 87 2.46 -17.53 -7.86
CA ARG A 87 2.75 -17.20 -9.27
C ARG A 87 1.51 -16.74 -10.06
N GLU A 88 0.32 -16.79 -9.46
CA GLU A 88 -0.96 -16.54 -10.15
C GLU A 88 -1.91 -15.57 -9.43
N SER A 89 -1.48 -14.94 -8.33
CA SER A 89 -2.34 -14.04 -7.55
C SER A 89 -2.15 -12.57 -7.96
N TYR A 90 -3.14 -12.03 -8.68
CA TYR A 90 -3.24 -10.62 -9.06
C TYR A 90 -4.50 -9.99 -8.48
N SER A 91 -4.45 -8.72 -8.11
CA SER A 91 -5.60 -7.98 -7.58
C SER A 91 -5.65 -6.57 -8.15
N PHE A 92 -6.86 -6.04 -8.30
CA PHE A 92 -7.09 -4.66 -8.71
C PHE A 92 -7.47 -3.80 -7.50
N LYS A 93 -7.03 -2.54 -7.50
CA LYS A 93 -7.30 -1.56 -6.45
C LYS A 93 -7.95 -0.33 -7.07
N PHE A 94 -9.07 0.08 -6.50
CA PHE A 94 -9.74 1.35 -6.80
C PHE A 94 -10.01 2.07 -5.49
N GLY A 95 -9.61 3.33 -5.39
CA GLY A 95 -9.75 4.14 -4.17
C GLY A 95 -10.20 5.55 -4.48
N LEU A 96 -10.96 6.14 -3.54
CA LEU A 96 -11.34 7.55 -3.59
C LEU A 96 -10.82 8.25 -2.34
N TRP A 97 -9.99 9.26 -2.55
CA TRP A 97 -9.37 10.05 -1.48
C TRP A 97 -10.09 11.39 -1.43
N GLN A 98 -10.47 11.85 -0.24
CA GLN A 98 -11.09 13.16 -0.06
C GLN A 98 -10.36 13.97 1.00
N ASP A 99 -10.06 15.22 0.64
CA ASP A 99 -9.56 16.23 1.57
C ASP A 99 -10.76 16.87 2.28
N PHE A 100 -10.77 16.84 3.62
CA PHE A 100 -11.83 17.41 4.46
C PHE A 100 -11.48 18.84 4.88
#